data_AF-A0AAE3HKY5-F1
#
_entry.id   AF-A0AAE3HKY5-F1
#
_cell.length_a   1.000
_cell.length_b   1.000
_cell.length_c   1.000
_cell.angle_alpha   90.00
_cell.angle_beta   90.00
_cell.angle_gamma   90.00
#
_symmetry.space_group_name_H-M   'P 1'
#
loop_
_entity.id
_entity.type
_entity.pdbx_description
1 polymer ?
#
loop_
_entity_poly.entity_id
_entity_poly.type
_entity_poly.pdbx_seq_one_letter_code
_entity_poly.pdbx_strand_id
1 'polypeptide(L)'
;MPLYDYYCADNRTTVEVQHPMTTILRTWGEVCYVAQIPLGETDPLAPVSKVIHAPHLSLPTGDSKLRETGFTKLVRRDKGVYENVTAAEGEARFLSADGEDAAPRFSDNIRD
;
A
#
# COMPACT_ATOMS: atom_id res chain seq x y z
N MET A 1 12.48 -0.02 -9.33
CA MET A 1 13.45 0.95 -8.76
C MET A 1 13.11 1.17 -7.31
N PRO A 2 14.03 0.89 -6.36
CA PRO A 2 13.73 0.95 -4.92
C PRO A 2 13.52 2.39 -4.45
N LEU A 3 12.76 2.53 -3.36
CA LEU A 3 12.53 3.77 -2.63
C LEU A 3 13.43 3.79 -1.39
N TYR A 4 14.01 4.94 -1.09
CA TYR A 4 14.83 5.15 0.09
C TYR A 4 14.45 6.46 0.75
N ASP A 5 14.34 6.44 2.08
CA ASP A 5 14.12 7.63 2.86
C ASP A 5 15.45 8.30 3.21
N TYR A 6 15.52 9.62 3.06
CA TYR A 6 16.65 10.44 3.49
C TYR A 6 16.17 11.50 4.47
N TYR A 7 16.87 11.60 5.59
CA TYR A 7 16.62 12.60 6.63
C TYR A 7 17.70 13.67 6.61
N CYS A 8 17.28 14.93 6.62
CA CYS A 8 18.13 16.10 6.83
C CYS A 8 17.91 16.65 8.25
N ALA A 9 18.99 16.77 9.03
CA ALA A 9 18.90 17.25 10.41
C ALA A 9 18.58 18.76 10.50
N ASP A 10 19.03 19.53 9.51
CA ASP A 10 18.94 21.00 9.50
C ASP A 10 17.48 21.47 9.36
N ASN A 11 16.72 20.82 8.46
CA ASN A 11 15.30 21.10 8.27
C ASN A 11 14.36 20.08 8.94
N ARG A 12 14.94 19.06 9.60
CA ARG A 12 14.24 17.98 10.30
C ARG A 12 13.20 17.24 9.45
N THR A 13 13.45 17.16 8.15
CA THR A 13 12.52 16.57 7.19
C THR A 13 13.07 15.25 6.65
N THR A 14 12.17 14.29 6.46
CA THR A 14 12.44 13.03 5.76
C THR A 14 11.78 13.08 4.39
N VAL A 15 12.52 12.71 3.34
CA VAL A 15 12.04 12.66 1.96
C VAL A 15 12.29 11.27 1.39
N GLU A 16 11.25 10.69 0.80
CA GLU A 16 11.35 9.44 0.05
C GLU A 16 11.88 9.71 -1.36
N VAL A 17 12.90 8.98 -1.78
CA VAL A 17 13.60 9.16 -3.05
C VAL A 17 13.72 7.84 -3.80
N GLN A 18 13.35 7.84 -5.08
CA GLN A 18 13.51 6.67 -5.95
C GLN A 18 14.83 6.74 -6.72
N HIS A 19 15.77 5.83 -6.45
CA HIS A 19 17.05 5.76 -7.17
C HIS A 19 17.66 4.34 -7.12
N PRO A 20 18.63 3.98 -7.99
CA PRO A 20 19.26 2.67 -7.95
C PRO A 20 20.07 2.52 -6.65
N MET A 21 20.25 1.29 -6.16
CA MET A 21 21.03 1.05 -4.93
C MET A 21 22.49 1.49 -5.03
N THR A 22 23.04 1.57 -6.25
CA THR A 22 24.41 2.04 -6.51
C THR A 22 24.60 3.54 -6.31
N THR A 23 23.51 4.31 -6.31
CA THR A 23 23.53 5.76 -6.08
C THR A 23 23.51 6.03 -4.58
N ILE A 24 24.40 6.92 -4.12
CA ILE A 24 24.52 7.34 -2.73
C ILE A 24 24.34 8.84 -2.70
N LEU A 25 23.28 9.32 -2.04
CA LEU A 25 23.05 10.75 -1.81
C LEU A 25 23.63 11.11 -0.44
N ARG A 26 24.37 12.21 -0.38
CA ARG A 26 25.09 12.71 0.79
C ARG A 26 24.64 14.10 1.20
N THR A 27 24.10 14.88 0.27
CA THR A 27 23.65 16.25 0.56
C THR A 27 22.17 16.47 0.27
N TRP A 28 21.61 17.51 0.89
CA TRP A 28 20.23 17.92 0.68
C TRP A 28 19.96 18.32 -0.78
N GLY A 29 20.89 19.02 -1.42
CA GLY A 29 20.75 19.40 -2.83
C GLY A 29 20.65 18.20 -3.78
N GLU A 30 21.40 17.11 -3.51
CA GLU A 30 21.29 15.86 -4.26
C GLU A 30 19.92 15.20 -4.06
N VAL A 31 19.41 15.18 -2.82
CA VAL A 31 18.05 14.70 -2.51
C VAL A 31 17.00 15.52 -3.25
N CYS A 32 17.07 16.85 -3.18
CA CYS A 32 16.13 17.73 -3.87
C CYS A 32 16.13 17.54 -5.38
N TYR A 33 17.33 17.39 -5.97
CA TYR A 33 17.48 17.13 -7.39
C TYR A 33 16.84 15.80 -7.80
N VAL A 34 17.12 14.72 -7.08
CA VAL A 34 16.57 13.40 -7.44
C VAL A 34 15.06 13.32 -7.18
N ALA A 35 14.58 13.90 -6.07
CA ALA A 35 13.15 13.94 -5.73
C ALA A 35 12.35 15.00 -6.51
N GLN A 36 13.02 15.85 -7.30
CA GLN A 36 12.42 16.96 -8.04
C GLN A 36 11.59 17.91 -7.14
N ILE A 37 12.13 18.21 -5.95
CA ILE A 37 11.52 19.14 -4.98
C ILE A 37 12.33 20.45 -4.91
N PRO A 38 11.69 21.58 -4.56
CA PRO A 38 12.42 22.83 -4.36
C PRO A 38 13.40 22.72 -3.18
N LEU A 39 14.57 23.35 -3.32
CA LEU A 39 15.60 23.39 -2.29
C LEU A 39 15.14 24.11 -1.01
N GLY A 40 14.35 25.17 -1.19
CA GLY A 40 13.92 26.06 -0.11
C GLY A 40 15.10 26.81 0.52
N GLU A 41 15.05 26.97 1.84
CA GLU A 41 16.05 27.72 2.63
C GLU A 41 17.17 26.82 3.20
N THR A 42 17.10 25.50 2.97
CA THR A 42 18.11 24.57 3.50
C THR A 42 19.37 24.64 2.65
N ASP A 43 20.55 24.67 3.28
CA ASP A 43 21.83 24.65 2.57
C ASP A 43 21.89 23.41 1.65
N PRO A 44 22.14 23.57 0.33
CA PRO A 44 22.26 22.43 -0.58
C PRO A 44 23.41 21.47 -0.24
N LEU A 45 24.39 21.91 0.56
CA LEU A 45 25.48 21.07 1.07
C LEU A 45 25.16 20.45 2.45
N ALA A 46 24.00 20.75 3.04
CA ALA A 46 23.60 20.17 4.32
C ALA A 46 23.64 18.63 4.24
N PRO A 47 24.28 17.96 5.22
CA PRO A 47 24.42 16.52 5.20
C PRO A 47 23.07 15.83 5.39
N VAL A 48 22.86 14.74 4.64
CA VAL A 48 21.69 13.86 4.81
C VAL A 48 22.12 12.46 5.23
N SER A 49 21.19 11.76 5.88
CA SER A 49 21.36 10.36 6.28
C SER A 49 20.27 9.50 5.66
N LYS A 50 20.65 8.36 5.07
CA LYS A 50 19.67 7.37 4.62
C LYS A 50 19.04 6.71 5.84
N VAL A 51 17.73 6.74 5.92
CA VAL A 51 16.97 6.09 6.98
C VAL A 51 16.70 4.64 6.56
N ILE A 52 17.02 3.72 7.45
CA ILE A 52 16.73 2.29 7.27
C ILE A 52 15.61 1.95 8.24
N HIS A 53 14.41 1.75 7.71
CA HIS A 53 13.27 1.30 8.49
C HIS A 53 13.32 -0.21 8.72
N ALA A 54 12.65 -0.67 9.78
CA ALA A 54 12.34 -2.08 9.90
C ALA A 54 11.60 -2.54 8.63
N PRO A 55 11.89 -3.73 8.10
CA PRO A 55 11.25 -4.21 6.89
C PRO A 55 9.74 -4.18 7.05
N HIS A 56 9.07 -3.45 6.16
CA HIS A 56 7.61 -3.43 6.11
C HIS A 56 7.12 -4.76 5.55
N LEU A 57 6.43 -5.55 6.37
CA LEU A 57 5.84 -6.80 5.94
C LEU A 57 4.44 -6.51 5.39
N SER A 58 4.31 -6.45 4.06
CA SER A 58 3.01 -6.46 3.39
C SER A 58 2.50 -7.90 3.32
N LEU A 59 1.96 -8.39 4.44
CA LEU A 59 1.35 -9.71 4.49
C LEU A 59 -0.07 -9.62 3.91
N PRO A 60 -0.50 -10.60 3.09
CA PRO A 60 -1.89 -10.67 2.68
C PRO A 60 -2.77 -10.79 3.92
N THR A 61 -3.68 -9.84 4.08
CA THR A 61 -4.71 -9.88 5.11
C THR A 61 -5.51 -11.16 4.96
N GLY A 62 -5.59 -11.97 6.03
CA GLY A 62 -6.33 -13.23 6.00
C GLY A 62 -7.83 -13.01 5.73
N ASP A 63 -8.50 -14.01 5.16
CA ASP A 63 -9.91 -13.91 4.76
C ASP A 63 -10.82 -13.49 5.94
N SER A 64 -10.54 -13.96 7.16
CA SER A 64 -11.29 -13.51 8.35
C SER A 64 -11.16 -12.01 8.60
N LYS A 65 -9.97 -11.44 8.40
CA LYS A 65 -9.75 -10.01 8.61
C LYS A 65 -10.38 -9.18 7.49
N LEU A 66 -10.37 -9.66 6.25
CA LEU A 66 -11.11 -9.04 5.14
C LEU A 66 -12.60 -8.96 5.45
N ARG A 67 -13.20 -10.08 5.90
CA ARG A 67 -14.60 -10.14 6.34
C ARG A 67 -14.90 -9.14 7.46
N GLU A 68 -14.08 -9.11 8.51
CA GLU A 68 -14.25 -8.16 9.63
C GLU A 68 -14.25 -6.69 9.18
N THR A 69 -13.47 -6.36 8.16
CA THR A 69 -13.39 -5.00 7.60
C THR A 69 -14.45 -4.70 6.53
N GLY A 70 -15.40 -5.60 6.32
CA GLY A 70 -16.51 -5.41 5.37
C GLY A 70 -16.15 -5.71 3.90
N PHE A 71 -14.97 -6.29 3.63
CA PHE A 71 -14.60 -6.68 2.28
C PHE A 71 -15.16 -8.07 1.94
N THR A 72 -15.74 -8.19 0.75
CA THR A 72 -16.07 -9.47 0.14
C THR A 72 -14.96 -9.93 -0.80
N LYS A 73 -14.42 -11.12 -0.58
CA LYS A 73 -13.41 -11.75 -1.44
C LYS A 73 -14.00 -12.96 -2.15
N LEU A 74 -13.98 -12.90 -3.48
CA LEU A 74 -14.42 -13.99 -4.34
C LEU A 74 -13.22 -14.71 -4.93
N VAL A 75 -13.17 -16.03 -4.72
CA VAL A 75 -12.17 -16.92 -5.32
C VAL A 75 -12.86 -17.74 -6.41
N ARG A 76 -12.44 -17.55 -7.66
CA ARG A 76 -12.98 -18.32 -8.78
C ARG A 76 -12.68 -19.81 -8.59
N ARG A 77 -13.71 -20.65 -8.69
CA ARG A 77 -13.62 -22.12 -8.61
C ARG A 77 -13.78 -22.78 -9.97
N ASP A 78 -14.62 -22.21 -10.82
CA ASP A 78 -14.81 -22.64 -12.21
C ASP A 78 -15.19 -21.45 -13.12
N LYS A 79 -15.47 -21.68 -14.39
CA LYS A 79 -16.02 -20.69 -15.32
C LYS A 79 -17.40 -20.23 -14.84
N GLY A 80 -17.47 -18.97 -14.41
CA GLY A 80 -18.70 -18.35 -13.92
C GLY A 80 -19.07 -18.72 -12.49
N VAL A 81 -18.25 -19.52 -11.78
CA VAL A 81 -18.53 -19.94 -10.39
C VAL A 81 -17.44 -19.42 -9.46
N TYR A 82 -17.86 -18.72 -8.41
CA TYR A 82 -16.99 -18.07 -7.44
C TYR A 82 -17.35 -18.51 -6.02
N GLU A 83 -16.37 -18.71 -5.15
CA GLU A 83 -16.56 -18.90 -3.72
C GLU A 83 -16.32 -17.59 -2.97
N ASN A 84 -17.30 -17.16 -2.18
CA ASN A 84 -17.12 -16.09 -1.20
C ASN A 84 -16.40 -16.66 0.03
N VAL A 85 -15.07 -16.53 0.07
CA VAL A 85 -14.25 -17.01 1.21
C VAL A 85 -14.39 -16.15 2.46
N THR A 86 -15.11 -15.03 2.34
CA THR A 86 -15.45 -14.09 3.40
C THR A 86 -16.93 -14.16 3.80
N ALA A 87 -17.69 -15.15 3.32
CA ALA A 87 -19.13 -15.23 3.55
C ALA A 87 -19.48 -15.14 5.05
N ALA A 88 -20.36 -14.20 5.39
CA ALA A 88 -20.94 -14.09 6.72
C ALA A 88 -22.08 -15.12 6.90
N GLU A 89 -22.55 -15.28 8.14
CA GLU A 89 -23.68 -16.14 8.43
C GLU A 89 -24.92 -15.66 7.67
N GLY A 90 -25.51 -16.55 6.85
CA GLY A 90 -26.66 -16.24 6.00
C GLY A 90 -26.32 -15.74 4.59
N GLU A 91 -25.05 -15.51 4.26
CA GLU A 91 -24.62 -15.20 2.89
C GLU A 91 -24.35 -16.46 2.07
N ALA A 92 -24.58 -16.37 0.76
CA ALA A 92 -24.25 -17.45 -0.17
C ALA A 92 -22.72 -17.65 -0.26
N ARG A 93 -22.28 -18.89 -0.02
CA ARG A 93 -20.86 -19.26 -0.12
C ARG A 93 -20.39 -19.42 -1.56
N PHE A 94 -21.26 -19.84 -2.47
CA PHE A 94 -20.96 -19.98 -3.89
C PHE A 94 -21.89 -19.07 -4.68
N LEU A 95 -21.30 -18.31 -5.61
CA LEU A 95 -21.97 -17.33 -6.45
C LEU A 95 -21.78 -17.74 -7.90
N SER A 96 -22.86 -17.71 -8.67
CA SER A 96 -22.84 -17.91 -10.12
C SER A 96 -22.97 -16.57 -10.81
N ALA A 97 -22.09 -16.27 -11.78
CA ALA A 97 -22.07 -14.99 -12.49
C ALA A 97 -23.41 -14.64 -13.16
N ASP A 98 -24.14 -15.67 -13.59
CA ASP A 98 -25.42 -15.55 -14.31
C ASP A 98 -26.65 -15.88 -13.43
N GLY A 99 -26.45 -16.10 -12.12
CA GLY A 99 -27.50 -16.53 -11.19
C GLY A 99 -28.10 -15.40 -10.36
N GLU A 100 -29.18 -15.71 -9.61
CA GLU A 100 -29.78 -14.76 -8.66
C GLU A 100 -28.80 -14.36 -7.54
N ASP A 101 -27.80 -15.21 -7.27
CA ASP A 101 -26.68 -14.96 -6.35
C ASP A 101 -25.49 -14.25 -7.03
N ALA A 102 -25.66 -13.57 -8.17
CA ALA A 102 -24.54 -12.98 -8.92
C ALA A 102 -23.76 -11.89 -8.16
N ALA A 103 -24.34 -11.29 -7.10
CA ALA A 103 -23.72 -10.23 -6.32
C ALA A 103 -23.86 -10.46 -4.81
N PRO A 104 -22.82 -10.16 -4.01
CA PRO A 104 -22.90 -10.19 -2.57
C PRO A 104 -23.79 -9.06 -2.02
N ARG A 105 -24.32 -9.22 -0.81
CA ARG A 105 -25.20 -8.24 -0.17
C ARG A 105 -24.40 -7.07 0.40
N PHE A 106 -24.24 -6.02 -0.39
CA PHE A 106 -23.49 -4.83 0.02
C PHE A 106 -24.18 -3.99 1.10
N SER A 107 -25.51 -4.07 1.21
CA SER A 107 -26.32 -3.29 2.16
C SER A 107 -25.96 -3.53 3.62
N ASP A 108 -25.48 -4.73 3.94
CA ASP A 108 -25.22 -5.12 5.33
C ASP A 108 -23.82 -4.66 5.77
N ASN A 109 -22.93 -4.41 4.82
CA ASN A 109 -21.50 -4.17 5.04
C ASN A 109 -21.04 -2.73 4.75
N ILE A 110 -21.79 -1.94 3.96
CA ILE A 110 -21.47 -0.55 3.63
C ILE A 110 -22.51 0.37 4.27
N ARG A 111 -22.08 1.21 5.21
CA ARG A 111 -22.91 2.25 5.85
C ARG A 111 -22.30 3.62 5.53
N ASP A 112 -23.15 4.63 5.31
CA ASP A 112 -22.75 6.05 5.23
C ASP A 112 -22.24 6.57 6.58
#